data_AF-A0A357A0Q2-F1
#
_entry.id   AF-A0A357A0Q2-F1
#
_cell.length_a   1.000
_cell.length_b   1.000
_cell.length_c   1.000
_cell.angle_alpha   90.00
_cell.angle_beta   90.00
_cell.angle_gamma   90.00
#
_symmetry.space_group_name_H-M   'P 1'
#
loop_
_entity.id
_entity.type
_entity.pdbx_description
1 polymer ?
#
loop_
_entity_poly.entity_id
_entity_poly.type
_entity_poly.pdbx_seq_one_letter_code
_entity_poly.pdbx_strand_id
1 'polypeptide(L)'
;VMAVYRLSQNNEAHAIATVGLLQVHHGTANCVPGHVTFTVDLRSAHDEIRRNLALQLRQDFKESGIRHGVEVVAEKHTDTAAVSMSSHLQHLTRDVAENLELDTLFLDSRAGHDAQILGREMPAGMIFVPSHQGISHHAREFTSARDLANGERVLRNVLERAANNRYSEDGGG
;
A
#
# COMPACT_ATOMS: atom_id res chain seq x y z
N VAL A 1 7.09 19.14 5.57
CA VAL A 1 6.32 18.32 6.56
C VAL A 1 4.84 18.67 6.60
N MET A 2 4.43 19.89 6.97
CA MET A 2 3.00 20.21 7.13
C MET A 2 2.15 20.04 5.87
N ALA A 3 2.69 20.31 4.68
CA ALA A 3 2.00 20.04 3.42
C ALA A 3 1.69 18.54 3.24
N VAL A 4 2.66 17.67 3.55
CA VAL A 4 2.50 16.20 3.51
C VAL A 4 1.44 15.76 4.51
N TYR A 5 1.47 16.29 5.74
CA TYR A 5 0.48 15.98 6.77
C TYR A 5 -0.93 16.40 6.35
N ARG A 6 -1.11 17.59 5.76
CA ARG A 6 -2.43 18.02 5.26
C ARG A 6 -2.97 17.08 4.19
N LEU A 7 -2.13 16.65 3.26
CA LEU A 7 -2.54 15.67 2.24
C LEU A 7 -2.93 14.33 2.87
N SER A 8 -2.22 13.88 3.90
CA SER A 8 -2.54 12.62 4.59
C SER A 8 -3.85 12.66 5.37
N GLN A 9 -4.36 13.85 5.72
CA GLN A 9 -5.67 14.01 6.37
C GLN A 9 -6.84 14.06 5.38
N ASN A 10 -6.56 14.19 4.08
CA ASN A 10 -7.61 14.27 3.08
C ASN A 10 -8.06 12.86 2.67
N ASN A 11 -9.02 12.30 3.42
CA ASN A 11 -9.55 10.96 3.20
C ASN A 11 -10.25 10.77 1.85
N GLU A 12 -10.74 11.84 1.21
CA GLU A 12 -11.39 11.75 -0.11
C GLU A 12 -10.41 11.35 -1.21
N ALA A 13 -9.11 11.58 -1.00
CA ALA A 13 -8.09 11.30 -1.99
C ALA A 13 -7.66 9.82 -2.06
N HIS A 14 -8.22 8.93 -1.22
CA HIS A 14 -7.83 7.52 -1.14
C HIS A 14 -6.29 7.32 -1.17
N ALA A 15 -5.57 8.21 -0.49
CA ALA A 15 -4.13 8.31 -0.54
C ALA A 15 -3.56 8.50 0.85
N ILE A 16 -2.37 7.94 1.07
CA ILE A 16 -1.59 8.14 2.29
C ILE A 16 -0.28 8.81 1.91
N ALA A 17 0.12 9.80 2.70
CA ALA A 17 1.36 10.54 2.51
C ALA A 17 2.12 10.58 3.83
N THR A 18 3.38 10.17 3.83
CA THR A 18 4.18 10.06 5.07
C THR A 18 5.55 10.68 4.86
N VAL A 19 6.02 11.46 5.85
CA VAL A 19 7.44 11.80 5.95
C VAL A 19 8.13 10.69 6.75
N GLY A 20 8.84 9.80 6.04
CA GLY A 20 9.45 8.62 6.67
C GLY A 20 10.81 8.88 7.31
N LEU A 21 11.56 9.84 6.78
CA LEU A 21 12.87 10.24 7.27
C LEU A 21 12.97 11.77 7.23
N LEU A 22 13.56 12.36 8.25
CA LEU A 22 13.93 13.77 8.29
C LEU A 22 15.31 13.90 8.95
N GLN A 23 16.22 14.59 8.27
CA GLN A 23 17.57 14.86 8.72
C GLN A 23 17.84 16.35 8.68
N VAL A 24 18.18 16.91 9.84
CA VAL A 24 18.62 18.30 9.97
C VAL A 24 20.14 18.31 9.98
N HIS A 25 20.76 18.91 8.98
CA HIS A 25 22.22 18.95 8.86
C HIS A 25 22.78 20.11 9.66
N HIS A 26 23.82 19.84 10.45
CA HIS A 26 24.49 20.82 11.33
C HIS A 26 23.55 21.56 12.30
N GLY A 27 22.41 20.97 12.63
CA GLY A 27 21.45 21.55 13.57
C GLY A 27 21.96 21.47 15.01
N THR A 28 22.03 22.62 15.68
CA THR A 28 22.13 22.72 17.14
C THR A 28 20.89 23.42 17.68
N ALA A 29 20.60 23.30 18.97
CA ALA A 29 19.38 23.87 19.56
C ALA A 29 19.26 25.41 19.42
N ASN A 30 20.38 26.09 19.17
CA ASN A 30 20.49 27.54 19.09
C ASN A 30 20.94 28.06 17.71
N CYS A 31 21.11 27.20 16.71
CA CYS A 31 21.48 27.59 15.35
C CYS A 31 20.34 27.29 14.37
N VAL A 32 20.02 28.27 13.51
CA VAL A 32 19.07 28.06 12.41
C VAL A 32 19.67 27.03 11.44
N PRO A 33 18.99 25.91 11.14
CA PRO A 33 19.51 24.92 10.22
C PRO A 33 19.69 25.48 8.81
N GLY A 34 20.85 25.24 8.20
CA GLY A 34 21.13 25.64 6.82
C GLY A 34 20.67 24.63 5.76
N HIS A 35 20.45 23.37 6.15
CA HIS A 35 20.05 22.31 5.21
C HIS A 35 19.24 21.22 5.91
N VAL A 36 18.15 20.79 5.28
CA VAL A 36 17.29 19.70 5.74
C VAL A 36 16.99 18.78 4.57
N THR A 37 17.17 17.48 4.78
CA THR A 37 16.75 16.45 3.82
C THR A 37 15.63 15.65 4.43
N PHE A 38 14.60 15.33 3.66
CA PHE A 38 13.52 14.46 4.12
C PHE A 38 12.95 13.64 2.97
N THR A 39 12.35 12.50 3.28
CA THR A 39 11.66 11.64 2.30
C THR A 39 10.15 11.83 2.39
N VAL A 40 9.45 11.57 1.29
CA VAL A 40 8.00 11.47 1.26
C VAL A 40 7.61 10.18 0.58
N ASP A 41 6.82 9.36 1.26
CA ASP A 41 6.14 8.19 0.71
C ASP A 41 4.68 8.55 0.43
N LEU A 42 4.25 8.46 -0.83
CA LEU A 42 2.89 8.77 -1.27
C LEU A 42 2.30 7.55 -1.97
N ARG A 43 1.23 6.98 -1.42
CA ARG A 43 0.56 5.79 -1.95
C ARG A 43 -0.91 6.04 -2.18
N SER A 44 -1.46 5.45 -3.24
CA SER A 44 -2.89 5.39 -3.52
C SER A 44 -3.18 4.15 -4.37
N ALA A 45 -4.39 3.62 -4.27
CA ALA A 45 -4.89 2.58 -5.17
C ALA A 45 -5.12 3.11 -6.60
N HIS A 46 -5.21 4.44 -6.78
CA HIS A 46 -5.47 5.08 -8.05
C HIS A 46 -4.26 5.89 -8.51
N ASP A 47 -3.59 5.43 -9.57
CA ASP A 47 -2.37 6.06 -10.08
C ASP A 47 -2.57 7.51 -10.55
N GLU A 48 -3.75 7.84 -11.08
CA GLU A 48 -4.08 9.22 -11.45
C GLU A 48 -4.14 10.13 -10.22
N ILE A 49 -4.81 9.69 -9.16
CA ILE A 49 -4.87 10.44 -7.90
C ILE A 49 -3.46 10.61 -7.31
N ARG A 50 -2.66 9.54 -7.26
CA ARG A 50 -1.26 9.61 -6.79
C ARG A 50 -0.46 10.65 -7.56
N ARG A 51 -0.54 10.64 -8.90
CA ARG A 51 0.20 11.58 -9.76
C ARG A 51 -0.23 13.03 -9.54
N ASN A 52 -1.54 13.28 -9.44
CA ASN A 52 -2.07 14.63 -9.20
C ASN A 52 -1.63 15.17 -7.82
N LEU A 53 -1.70 14.34 -6.78
CA LEU A 53 -1.22 14.70 -5.45
C LEU A 53 0.28 14.95 -5.41
N ALA A 54 1.08 14.17 -6.14
CA ALA A 54 2.52 14.39 -6.24
C ALA A 54 2.85 15.73 -6.90
N LEU A 55 2.10 16.13 -7.94
CA LEU A 55 2.25 17.45 -8.57
C LEU A 55 1.87 18.57 -7.59
N GLN A 56 0.74 18.44 -6.90
CA GLN A 56 0.30 19.41 -5.90
C GLN A 56 1.35 19.57 -4.78
N LEU A 57 1.90 18.47 -4.28
CA LEU A 57 2.90 18.51 -3.22
C LEU A 57 4.19 19.21 -3.66
N ARG A 58 4.64 18.98 -4.90
CA ARG A 58 5.81 19.67 -5.46
C ARG A 58 5.57 21.17 -5.60
N GLN A 59 4.35 21.56 -5.96
CA GLN A 59 3.96 22.97 -6.02
C GLN A 59 3.93 23.61 -4.62
N ASP A 60 3.32 22.95 -3.64
CA ASP A 60 3.32 23.38 -2.23
C ASP A 60 4.74 23.57 -1.69
N PHE A 61 5.66 22.67 -2.03
CA PHE A 61 7.07 22.76 -1.66
C PHE A 61 7.76 23.97 -2.29
N LYS A 62 7.55 24.21 -3.59
CA LYS A 62 8.10 25.37 -4.29
C LYS A 62 7.60 26.69 -3.70
N GLU A 63 6.29 26.79 -3.44
CA GLU A 63 5.69 27.98 -2.82
C GLU A 63 6.17 28.21 -1.39
N SER A 64 6.36 27.13 -0.63
CA SER A 64 6.97 27.20 0.69
C SER A 64 8.42 27.70 0.62
N GLY A 65 9.20 27.21 -0.35
CA GLY A 65 10.57 27.68 -0.59
C GLY A 65 10.64 29.18 -0.86
N ILE A 66 9.83 29.66 -1.81
CA ILE A 66 9.74 31.10 -2.14
C ILE A 66 9.36 31.93 -0.91
N ARG A 67 8.35 31.50 -0.15
CA ARG A 67 7.84 32.22 1.02
C ARG A 67 8.87 32.37 2.13
N HIS A 68 9.75 31.38 2.30
CA HIS A 68 10.75 31.37 3.36
C HIS A 68 12.16 31.71 2.85
N GLY A 69 12.32 32.04 1.57
CA GLY A 69 13.62 32.36 0.98
C GLY A 69 14.60 31.19 0.96
N VAL A 70 14.11 29.96 0.85
CA VAL A 70 14.96 28.75 0.78
C VAL A 70 14.83 28.07 -0.57
N GLU A 71 15.94 27.49 -1.03
CA GLU A 71 15.92 26.61 -2.20
C GLU A 71 15.27 25.27 -1.83
N VAL A 72 14.44 24.75 -2.73
CA VAL A 72 13.83 23.44 -2.57
C VAL A 72 14.07 22.61 -3.82
N VAL A 73 14.77 21.49 -3.65
CA VAL A 73 15.00 20.49 -4.67
C VAL A 73 14.18 19.24 -4.31
N ALA A 74 13.33 18.79 -5.23
CA ALA A 74 12.45 17.64 -5.02
C ALA A 74 12.59 16.64 -6.17
N GLU A 75 13.22 15.51 -5.89
CA GLU A 75 13.48 14.42 -6.84
C GLU A 75 12.55 13.24 -6.59
N LYS A 76 12.15 12.57 -7.67
CA LYS A 76 11.34 11.34 -7.59
C LYS A 76 12.30 10.14 -7.57
N HIS A 77 12.39 9.45 -6.44
CA HIS A 77 13.25 8.28 -6.30
C HIS A 77 12.62 7.01 -6.88
N THR A 78 11.33 6.78 -6.64
CA THR A 78 10.61 5.58 -7.11
C THR A 78 9.23 5.95 -7.63
N ASP A 79 8.73 5.17 -8.59
CA ASP A 79 7.38 5.28 -9.12
C ASP A 79 6.87 3.88 -9.44
N THR A 80 5.98 3.37 -8.62
CA THR A 80 5.46 2.00 -8.74
C THR A 80 3.96 2.09 -8.99
N ALA A 81 3.52 1.73 -10.18
CA ALA A 81 2.10 1.69 -10.55
C ALA A 81 1.31 0.75 -9.61
N ALA A 82 0.05 1.13 -9.37
CA ALA A 82 -0.92 0.25 -8.73
C ALA A 82 -1.10 -1.02 -9.59
N VAL A 83 -1.20 -2.18 -8.94
CA VAL A 83 -1.37 -3.47 -9.63
C VAL A 83 -2.68 -4.07 -9.17
N SER A 84 -3.61 -4.22 -10.10
CA SER A 84 -4.88 -4.89 -9.85
C SER A 84 -4.65 -6.39 -9.72
N MET A 85 -5.15 -6.98 -8.63
CA MET A 85 -5.17 -8.44 -8.48
C MET A 85 -6.25 -9.04 -9.40
N SER A 86 -6.09 -10.33 -9.72
CA SER A 86 -7.02 -11.06 -10.58
C SER A 86 -8.43 -11.08 -9.97
N SER A 87 -9.40 -10.52 -10.69
CA SER A 87 -10.81 -10.56 -10.29
C SER A 87 -11.30 -12.00 -10.11
N HIS A 88 -10.88 -12.92 -10.99
CA HIS A 88 -11.22 -14.34 -10.87
C HIS A 88 -10.74 -14.92 -9.53
N LEU A 89 -9.47 -14.71 -9.15
CA LEU A 89 -8.93 -15.21 -7.88
C LEU A 89 -9.59 -14.53 -6.66
N GLN A 90 -9.93 -13.25 -6.77
CA GLN A 90 -10.67 -12.54 -5.72
C GLN A 90 -12.06 -13.15 -5.49
N HIS A 91 -12.81 -13.44 -6.56
CA HIS A 91 -14.13 -14.05 -6.46
C HIS A 91 -14.03 -15.48 -5.93
N LEU A 92 -13.11 -16.29 -6.47
CA LEU A 92 -12.85 -17.63 -5.97
C LEU A 92 -12.52 -17.65 -4.46
N THR A 93 -11.70 -16.71 -4.01
CA THR A 93 -11.34 -16.56 -2.60
C THR A 93 -12.55 -16.26 -1.73
N ARG A 94 -13.41 -15.32 -2.16
CA ARG A 94 -14.65 -14.99 -1.45
C ARG A 94 -15.58 -16.19 -1.39
N ASP A 95 -15.81 -16.88 -2.51
CA ASP A 95 -16.69 -18.06 -2.55
C ASP A 95 -16.17 -19.17 -1.61
N VAL A 96 -14.86 -19.38 -1.55
CA VAL A 96 -14.23 -20.32 -0.60
C VAL A 96 -14.47 -19.89 0.83
N ALA A 97 -14.27 -18.61 1.16
CA ALA A 97 -14.48 -18.09 2.51
C ALA A 97 -15.95 -18.17 2.96
N GLU A 98 -16.90 -17.87 2.06
CA GLU A 98 -18.34 -18.02 2.30
C GLU A 98 -18.72 -19.48 2.60
N ASN A 99 -18.16 -20.44 1.85
CA ASN A 99 -18.36 -21.87 2.12
C ASN A 99 -17.77 -22.34 3.46
N LEU A 100 -16.81 -21.59 4.01
CA LEU A 100 -16.23 -21.82 5.32
C LEU A 100 -16.94 -21.02 6.43
N GLU A 101 -18.04 -20.34 6.10
CA GLU A 101 -18.82 -19.48 6.98
C GLU A 101 -17.98 -18.35 7.62
N LEU A 102 -17.10 -17.74 6.81
CA LEU A 102 -16.24 -16.63 7.21
C LEU A 102 -16.72 -15.32 6.60
N ASP A 103 -16.79 -14.27 7.43
CA ASP A 103 -17.04 -12.91 6.96
C ASP A 103 -15.84 -12.40 6.15
N THR A 104 -16.12 -11.72 5.04
CA THR A 104 -15.09 -11.15 4.16
C THR A 104 -15.43 -9.75 3.68
N LEU A 105 -14.40 -9.03 3.25
CA LEU A 105 -14.54 -7.77 2.53
C LEU A 105 -13.37 -7.59 1.55
N PHE A 106 -13.58 -6.82 0.49
CA PHE A 106 -12.49 -6.46 -0.42
C PHE A 106 -11.67 -5.31 0.12
N LEU A 107 -10.35 -5.43 0.00
CA LEU A 107 -9.38 -4.47 0.50
C LEU A 107 -8.30 -4.19 -0.53
N ASP A 108 -7.96 -2.91 -0.66
CA ASP A 108 -6.70 -2.51 -1.28
C ASP A 108 -5.57 -2.70 -0.28
N SER A 109 -4.49 -3.38 -0.67
CA SER A 109 -3.30 -3.41 0.17
C SER A 109 -2.62 -2.04 0.16
N ARG A 110 -2.37 -1.51 1.37
CA ARG A 110 -1.60 -0.28 1.58
C ARG A 110 -0.09 -0.54 1.61
N ALA A 111 0.31 -1.80 1.73
CA ALA A 111 1.71 -2.24 1.76
C ALA A 111 2.13 -2.84 0.42
N GLY A 112 3.41 -2.71 0.09
CA GLY A 112 3.99 -3.47 -1.01
C GLY A 112 4.13 -4.94 -0.62
N HIS A 113 3.78 -5.83 -1.55
CA HIS A 113 3.95 -7.28 -1.41
C HIS A 113 4.52 -7.84 -2.71
N ASP A 114 5.17 -9.01 -2.64
CA ASP A 114 5.70 -9.69 -3.84
C ASP A 114 4.60 -10.02 -4.87
N ALA A 115 3.35 -10.17 -4.42
CA ALA A 115 2.18 -10.29 -5.29
C ALA A 115 2.03 -9.10 -6.27
N GLN A 116 2.53 -7.91 -5.93
CA GLN A 116 2.57 -6.77 -6.84
C GLN A 116 3.54 -6.99 -8.01
N ILE A 117 4.63 -7.72 -7.80
CA ILE A 117 5.58 -8.09 -8.84
C ILE A 117 4.94 -9.15 -9.74
N LEU A 118 4.39 -10.21 -9.12
CA LEU A 118 3.75 -11.32 -9.85
C LEU A 118 2.53 -10.86 -10.66
N GLY A 119 1.70 -9.99 -10.09
CA GLY A 119 0.46 -9.50 -10.70
C GLY A 119 0.67 -8.69 -11.99
N ARG A 120 1.90 -8.31 -12.31
CA ARG A 120 2.24 -7.67 -13.60
C ARG A 120 2.34 -8.67 -14.74
N GLU A 121 2.70 -9.90 -14.43
CA GLU A 121 3.05 -10.93 -15.41
C GLU A 121 2.05 -12.09 -15.44
N MET A 122 1.31 -12.32 -14.35
CA MET A 122 0.38 -13.44 -14.23
C MET A 122 -0.78 -13.15 -13.27
N PRO A 123 -1.89 -13.91 -13.35
CA PRO A 123 -2.95 -13.80 -12.36
C PRO A 123 -2.42 -14.04 -10.93
N ALA A 124 -2.54 -13.00 -10.10
CA ALA A 124 -2.16 -13.04 -8.69
C ALA A 124 -3.32 -12.58 -7.81
N GLY A 125 -3.35 -13.07 -6.57
CA GLY A 125 -4.34 -12.71 -5.55
C GLY A 125 -3.70 -12.73 -4.16
N MET A 126 -4.30 -12.01 -3.23
CA MET A 126 -3.87 -11.97 -1.84
C MET A 126 -5.04 -12.30 -0.91
N ILE A 127 -4.74 -12.97 0.20
CA ILE A 127 -5.69 -13.26 1.27
C ILE A 127 -5.14 -12.58 2.52
N PHE A 128 -5.94 -11.72 3.14
CA PHE A 128 -5.58 -11.10 4.40
C PHE A 128 -6.36 -11.71 5.56
N VAL A 129 -5.67 -11.78 6.69
CA VAL A 129 -6.24 -12.12 7.99
C VAL A 129 -6.13 -10.92 8.92
N PRO A 130 -7.03 -10.75 9.89
CA PRO A 130 -6.97 -9.63 10.82
C PRO A 130 -5.65 -9.58 11.60
N SER A 131 -5.10 -8.38 11.78
CA SER A 131 -4.07 -8.12 12.80
C SER A 131 -4.70 -7.32 13.94
N HIS A 132 -4.30 -7.62 15.18
CA HIS A 132 -4.81 -6.96 16.37
C HIS A 132 -4.57 -5.44 16.27
N GLN A 133 -5.67 -4.67 16.30
CA GLN A 133 -5.67 -3.21 16.12
C GLN A 133 -5.06 -2.72 14.79
N GLY A 134 -4.88 -3.60 13.81
CA GLY A 134 -4.23 -3.27 12.54
C GLY A 134 -2.73 -2.93 12.68
N ILE A 135 -2.10 -3.32 13.79
CA ILE A 135 -0.68 -3.05 14.03
C ILE A 135 0.17 -3.97 13.14
N SER A 136 1.19 -3.41 12.49
CA SER A 136 2.21 -4.15 11.75
C SER A 136 3.57 -3.45 11.86
N HIS A 137 4.67 -4.17 11.59
CA HIS A 137 6.05 -3.70 11.76
C HIS A 137 6.36 -3.20 13.18
N HIS A 138 5.74 -3.80 14.18
CA HIS A 138 5.90 -3.43 15.58
C HIS A 138 5.95 -4.69 16.44
N ALA A 139 6.67 -4.66 17.56
CA ALA A 139 6.76 -5.79 18.51
C ALA A 139 5.41 -6.24 19.13
N ARG A 140 4.31 -5.54 18.83
CA ARG A 140 2.94 -5.84 19.30
C ARG A 140 2.04 -6.36 18.17
N GLU A 141 2.58 -6.51 16.97
CA GLU A 141 1.90 -7.16 15.86
C GLU A 141 1.50 -8.57 16.27
N PHE A 142 0.22 -8.88 16.09
CA PHE A 142 -0.35 -10.14 16.55
C PHE A 142 -1.58 -10.50 15.72
N THR A 143 -1.62 -11.72 15.22
CA THR A 143 -2.80 -12.35 14.64
C THR A 143 -3.13 -13.58 15.47
N SER A 144 -4.41 -13.78 15.79
CA SER A 144 -4.81 -14.92 16.62
C SER A 144 -4.57 -16.25 15.90
N ALA A 145 -4.34 -17.32 16.65
CA ALA A 145 -4.21 -18.65 16.06
C ALA A 145 -5.46 -19.07 15.25
N ARG A 146 -6.64 -18.61 15.68
CA ARG A 146 -7.91 -18.83 14.96
C ARG A 146 -7.91 -18.14 13.60
N ASP A 147 -7.48 -16.88 13.53
CA ASP A 147 -7.43 -16.11 12.29
C ASP A 147 -6.37 -16.66 11.33
N LEU A 148 -5.21 -17.07 11.85
CA LEU A 148 -4.18 -17.76 11.07
C LEU A 148 -4.72 -19.08 10.48
N ALA A 149 -5.40 -19.89 11.29
CA ALA A 149 -6.00 -21.14 10.84
C ALA A 149 -7.11 -20.90 9.79
N ASN A 150 -7.91 -19.84 9.95
CA ASN A 150 -8.90 -19.47 8.95
C ASN A 150 -8.23 -19.06 7.62
N GLY A 151 -7.19 -18.24 7.67
CA GLY A 151 -6.42 -17.85 6.49
C GLY A 151 -5.78 -19.03 5.77
N GLU A 152 -5.20 -19.97 6.52
CA GLU A 152 -4.65 -21.22 5.97
C GLU A 152 -5.74 -22.04 5.29
N ARG A 153 -6.89 -22.23 5.94
CA ARG A 153 -8.01 -22.99 5.36
C ARG A 153 -8.50 -22.38 4.06
N VAL A 154 -8.65 -21.06 4.00
CA VAL A 154 -9.05 -20.36 2.76
C VAL A 154 -7.98 -20.57 1.69
N LEU A 155 -6.71 -20.30 1.99
CA LEU A 155 -5.60 -20.46 1.05
C LEU A 155 -5.56 -21.86 0.45
N ARG A 156 -5.63 -22.89 1.30
CA ARG A 156 -5.61 -24.30 0.87
C ARG A 156 -6.76 -24.61 -0.09
N ASN A 157 -7.99 -24.23 0.25
CA ASN A 157 -9.17 -24.50 -0.59
C ASN A 157 -9.12 -23.70 -1.91
N VAL A 158 -8.59 -22.47 -1.90
CA VAL A 158 -8.39 -21.69 -3.13
C VAL A 158 -7.37 -22.37 -4.04
N LEU A 159 -6.25 -22.83 -3.49
CA LEU A 159 -5.23 -23.54 -4.26
C LEU A 159 -5.78 -24.84 -4.87
N GLU A 160 -6.52 -25.63 -4.09
CA GLU A 160 -7.18 -26.86 -4.57
C GLU A 160 -8.13 -26.56 -5.74
N ARG A 161 -9.02 -25.57 -5.60
CA ARG A 161 -9.97 -25.20 -6.67
C ARG A 161 -9.28 -24.58 -7.89
N ALA A 162 -8.30 -23.71 -7.69
CA ALA A 162 -7.56 -23.10 -8.78
C ALA A 162 -6.75 -24.13 -9.59
N ALA A 163 -6.17 -25.13 -8.91
CA ALA A 163 -5.49 -26.23 -9.57
C ALA A 163 -6.47 -27.09 -10.39
N ASN A 164 -7.62 -27.45 -9.81
CA ASN A 164 -8.61 -28.28 -10.49
C ASN A 164 -9.26 -27.58 -11.70
N ASN A 165 -9.52 -26.27 -11.61
CA ASN A 165 -10.07 -25.50 -12.71
C ASN A 165 -9.12 -25.38 -13.91
N ARG A 166 -7.80 -25.41 -13.69
CA ARG A 166 -6.81 -25.45 -14.78
C ARG A 166 -6.88 -26.73 -15.61
N TYR A 167 -7.22 -27.87 -14.99
CA TYR A 167 -7.32 -29.14 -15.70
C TYR A 167 -8.65 -29.32 -16.47
N SER A 168 -9.66 -28.50 -16.19
CA SER A 168 -10.93 -28.52 -16.92
C SER A 168 -10.92 -27.69 -18.21
N GLU A 169 -10.02 -26.72 -18.36
CA GLU A 169 -9.92 -25.91 -19.60
C GLU A 169 -9.02 -26.58 -20.68
N ASP A 170 -8.08 -27.44 -20.30
CA ASP A 170 -7.16 -28.14 -21.22
C ASP A 170 -7.67 -29.52 -21.70
N GLY A 171 -8.92 -29.89 -21.39
CA GLY A 171 -9.50 -31.23 -21.66
C GLY A 171 -10.36 -31.36 -22.92
N GLY A 172 -10.36 -30.38 -23.82
CA GLY A 172 -11.21 -30.36 -25.02
C GLY A 172 -10.46 -29.90 -26.27
N GLY A 173 -9.65 -30.81 -26.85
CA GLY A 173 -9.00 -30.65 -28.15
C GLY A 173 -8.61 -32.01 -28.72
#